data_AF-A0A5P9P8I6-F1
#
_entry.id   AF-A0A5P9P8I6-F1
#
_cell.length_a   1.000
_cell.length_b   1.000
_cell.length_c   1.000
_cell.angle_alpha   90.00
_cell.angle_beta   90.00
_cell.angle_gamma   90.00
#
_symmetry.space_group_name_H-M   'P 1'
#
loop_
_entity.id
_entity.type
_entity.pdbx_description
1 polymer ?
#
loop_
_entity_poly.entity_id
_entity_poly.type
_entity_poly.pdbx_seq_one_letter_code
_entity_poly.pdbx_strand_id
1 'polypeptide(L)'
;MTRINGKAASSESNTEQLPNCITVVGRGVPSNFEFSVAGDIEMMSDNPVGEATVVTKNAVEGSIDVGVQRFQFSGELANIHVADWNGVESGESPSTPTIHIEYGVPEQ
;
A
#
# COMPACT_ATOMS: atom_id res chain seq x y z
N MET A 1 -1.90 -43.95 -24.91
CA MET A 1 -2.44 -42.73 -25.53
C MET A 1 -2.54 -41.67 -24.43
N THR A 2 -1.91 -40.53 -24.66
CA THR A 2 -1.50 -39.43 -23.77
C THR A 2 -2.50 -39.02 -22.66
N ARG A 3 -2.05 -39.05 -21.40
CA ARG A 3 -2.66 -38.26 -20.31
C ARG A 3 -2.14 -36.84 -20.43
N ILE A 4 -3.04 -35.91 -20.72
CA ILE A 4 -2.82 -34.47 -20.63
C ILE A 4 -2.61 -34.10 -19.15
N ASN A 5 -1.36 -33.99 -18.71
CA ASN A 5 -1.07 -33.26 -17.49
C ASN A 5 -1.20 -31.77 -17.83
N GLY A 6 -2.42 -31.25 -17.64
CA GLY A 6 -2.65 -29.82 -17.50
C GLY A 6 -1.73 -29.33 -16.40
N LYS A 7 -0.64 -28.68 -16.82
CA LYS A 7 0.18 -27.82 -15.98
C LYS A 7 -0.80 -26.83 -15.38
N ALA A 8 -1.17 -27.07 -14.11
CA ALA A 8 -1.76 -26.03 -13.29
C ALA A 8 -0.85 -24.84 -13.49
N ALA A 9 -1.41 -23.78 -14.07
CA ALA A 9 -0.81 -22.47 -13.96
C ALA A 9 -0.80 -22.22 -12.45
N SER A 10 0.29 -22.60 -11.79
CA SER A 10 0.77 -21.88 -10.64
C SER A 10 0.78 -20.45 -11.15
N SER A 11 -0.16 -19.64 -10.68
CA SER A 11 -0.03 -18.21 -10.80
C SER A 11 1.24 -17.92 -10.04
N GLU A 12 2.36 -17.90 -10.76
CA GLU A 12 3.64 -17.43 -10.29
C GLU A 12 3.43 -15.94 -10.08
N SER A 13 2.72 -15.59 -9.01
CA SER A 13 2.84 -14.29 -8.39
C SER A 13 4.29 -14.24 -7.97
N ASN A 14 5.11 -13.73 -8.87
CA ASN A 14 6.49 -13.35 -8.61
C ASN A 14 6.39 -12.10 -7.73
N THR A 15 5.87 -12.27 -6.52
CA THR A 15 6.08 -11.35 -5.42
C THR A 15 7.57 -11.46 -5.14
N GLU A 16 8.37 -10.72 -5.90
CA GLU A 16 9.72 -10.38 -5.46
C GLU A 16 9.58 -10.01 -4.00
N GLN A 17 10.17 -10.77 -3.09
CA GLN A 17 9.80 -10.73 -1.66
C GLN A 17 9.60 -9.28 -1.25
N LEU A 18 8.37 -8.91 -0.87
CA LEU A 18 7.99 -7.58 -0.43
C LEU A 18 7.86 -7.62 1.10
N PRO A 19 8.99 -7.78 1.85
CA PRO A 19 8.97 -8.12 3.26
C PRO A 19 8.50 -6.97 4.15
N ASN A 20 8.27 -5.78 3.60
CA ASN A 20 7.92 -4.61 4.37
C ASN A 20 6.46 -4.25 4.14
N CYS A 21 5.82 -3.64 5.14
CA CYS A 21 4.41 -3.28 5.10
C CYS A 21 4.22 -1.79 5.43
N ILE A 22 3.40 -1.11 4.64
CA ILE A 22 2.87 0.22 4.94
C ILE A 22 1.38 0.06 5.26
N THR A 23 0.95 0.57 6.41
CA THR A 23 -0.45 0.62 6.80
C THR A 23 -0.90 2.07 6.91
N VAL A 24 -1.91 2.44 6.13
CA VAL A 24 -2.56 3.75 6.11
C VAL A 24 -3.89 3.65 6.85
N VAL A 25 -4.11 4.50 7.85
CA VAL A 25 -5.35 4.51 8.66
C VAL A 25 -6.05 5.86 8.51
N GLY A 26 -7.27 5.83 7.97
CA GLY A 26 -8.13 7.01 7.84
C GLY A 26 -8.69 7.47 9.19
N ARG A 27 -8.94 8.78 9.32
CA ARG A 27 -9.40 9.40 10.58
C ARG A 27 -10.86 9.91 10.56
N GLY A 28 -11.64 9.52 9.55
CA GLY A 28 -13.04 9.92 9.38
C GLY A 28 -13.24 11.21 8.58
N VAL A 29 -12.17 11.74 7.99
CA VAL A 29 -12.19 12.94 7.13
C VAL A 29 -11.38 12.63 5.88
N PRO A 30 -11.84 13.03 4.69
CA PRO A 30 -11.09 12.83 3.46
C PRO A 30 -9.69 13.41 3.56
N SER A 31 -8.72 12.58 3.20
CA SER A 31 -7.31 12.95 3.27
C SER A 31 -6.51 12.24 2.20
N ASN A 32 -5.43 12.88 1.79
CA ASN A 32 -4.55 12.41 0.73
C ASN A 32 -3.26 11.84 1.33
N PHE A 33 -2.72 10.83 0.67
CA PHE A 33 -1.42 10.26 1.00
C PHE A 33 -0.64 9.94 -0.27
N GLU A 34 0.66 10.12 -0.19
CA GLU A 34 1.62 9.73 -1.22
C GLU A 34 2.83 9.09 -0.53
N PHE A 35 3.36 8.02 -1.11
CA PHE A 35 4.65 7.46 -0.70
C PHE A 35 5.37 6.79 -1.86
N SER A 36 6.69 6.74 -1.76
CA SER A 36 7.56 6.06 -2.72
C SER A 36 8.66 5.27 -2.04
N VAL A 37 9.08 4.19 -2.68
CA VAL A 37 10.08 3.23 -2.19
C VAL A 37 11.20 3.05 -3.21
N ALA A 38 12.36 2.59 -2.74
CA ALA A 38 13.48 2.28 -3.61
C ALA A 38 13.29 0.98 -4.41
N GLY A 39 12.43 0.07 -3.93
CA GLY A 39 12.10 -1.20 -4.58
C GLY A 39 10.72 -1.19 -5.23
N ASP A 40 10.05 -2.34 -5.16
CA ASP A 40 8.71 -2.56 -5.70
C ASP A 40 7.65 -2.39 -4.60
N ILE A 41 6.44 -1.96 -4.98
CA ILE A 41 5.30 -1.80 -4.08
C ILE A 41 4.00 -2.32 -4.69
N GLU A 42 3.23 -3.04 -3.89
CA GLU A 42 1.93 -3.59 -4.29
C GLU A 42 0.89 -3.39 -3.18
N MET A 43 -0.38 -3.22 -3.57
CA MET A 43 -1.49 -3.12 -2.63
C MET A 43 -1.92 -4.51 -2.16
N MET A 44 -2.03 -4.70 -0.84
CA MET A 44 -2.70 -5.87 -0.28
C MET A 44 -4.21 -5.69 -0.50
N SER A 45 -4.79 -6.51 -1.37
CA SER A 45 -6.16 -6.40 -1.89
C SER A 45 -7.28 -6.65 -0.86
N ASP A 46 -7.01 -6.61 0.44
CA ASP A 46 -7.91 -7.18 1.44
C ASP A 46 -9.18 -6.35 1.69
N ASN A 47 -9.21 -5.05 1.35
CA ASN A 47 -10.42 -4.21 1.30
C ASN A 47 -10.09 -2.79 0.76
N PRO A 48 -10.22 -2.50 -0.55
CA PRO A 48 -10.02 -1.15 -1.07
C PRO A 48 -11.20 -0.26 -0.68
N VAL A 49 -11.17 0.35 0.51
CA VAL A 49 -12.14 1.39 0.95
C VAL A 49 -11.78 2.77 0.40
N GLY A 50 -11.06 2.83 -0.73
CA GLY A 50 -10.77 4.08 -1.43
C GLY A 50 -10.95 3.87 -2.93
N GLU A 51 -11.92 4.55 -3.53
CA GLU A 51 -12.19 4.51 -4.99
C GLU A 51 -11.09 5.21 -5.82
N ALA A 52 -10.03 5.75 -5.19
CA ALA A 52 -9.00 6.56 -5.82
C ALA A 52 -7.59 6.30 -5.27
N THR A 53 -7.15 5.04 -5.24
CA THR A 53 -5.73 4.69 -4.98
C THR A 53 -5.08 4.22 -6.28
N VAL A 54 -4.01 4.90 -6.69
CA VAL A 54 -3.18 4.54 -7.83
C VAL A 54 -1.87 3.97 -7.32
N VAL A 55 -1.55 2.74 -7.73
CA VAL A 55 -0.30 2.06 -7.40
C VAL A 55 0.51 1.89 -8.67
N THR A 56 1.73 2.42 -8.65
CA THR A 56 2.76 2.19 -9.67
C THR A 56 3.79 1.21 -9.13
N LYS A 57 4.81 0.90 -9.93
CA LYS A 57 5.90 -0.02 -9.54
C LYS A 57 6.54 0.34 -8.20
N ASN A 58 6.78 1.63 -7.93
CA ASN A 58 7.57 2.07 -6.77
C ASN A 58 6.93 3.23 -5.98
N ALA A 59 5.70 3.61 -6.32
CA ALA A 59 5.01 4.72 -5.68
C ALA A 59 3.50 4.48 -5.62
N VAL A 60 2.88 5.06 -4.60
CA VAL A 60 1.43 5.03 -4.38
C VAL A 60 0.95 6.45 -4.13
N GLU A 61 -0.14 6.80 -4.80
CA GLU A 61 -0.93 7.99 -4.52
C GLU A 61 -2.34 7.53 -4.18
N GLY A 62 -2.93 8.09 -3.13
CA GLY A 62 -4.29 7.71 -2.78
C GLY A 62 -4.99 8.68 -1.86
N SER A 63 -6.27 8.37 -1.65
CA SER A 63 -7.13 9.06 -0.69
C SER A 63 -7.77 8.06 0.26
N ILE A 64 -8.00 8.48 1.50
CA ILE A 64 -8.67 7.67 2.51
C ILE A 64 -9.49 8.57 3.45
N ASP A 65 -10.74 8.17 3.67
CA ASP A 65 -11.62 8.83 4.63
C ASP A 65 -11.62 8.02 5.93
N VAL A 66 -12.03 6.76 5.84
CA VAL A 66 -12.13 5.78 6.93
C VAL A 66 -11.47 4.47 6.52
N GLY A 67 -11.23 3.59 7.50
CA GLY A 67 -10.72 2.25 7.25
C GLY A 67 -9.19 2.19 7.18
N VAL A 68 -8.70 1.10 6.59
CA VAL A 68 -7.27 0.77 6.56
C VAL A 68 -6.88 0.29 5.16
N GLN A 69 -5.82 0.86 4.59
CA GLN A 69 -5.19 0.36 3.38
C GLN A 69 -3.79 -0.16 3.71
N ARG A 70 -3.41 -1.30 3.11
CA ARG A 70 -2.11 -1.94 3.34
C ARG A 70 -1.38 -2.17 2.04
N PHE A 71 -0.07 -1.97 2.07
CA PHE A 71 0.81 -2.11 0.92
C PHE A 71 2.02 -2.92 1.34
N GLN A 72 2.39 -3.92 0.54
CA GLN A 72 3.66 -4.60 0.70
C GLN A 72 4.71 -3.92 -0.19
N PHE A 73 5.94 -3.81 0.30
CA PHE A 73 7.03 -3.22 -0.47
C PHE A 73 8.38 -3.87 -0.17
N SER A 74 9.34 -3.62 -1.06
CA SER A 74 10.75 -3.96 -0.88
C SER A 74 11.65 -2.72 -0.89
N GLY A 75 12.86 -2.85 -0.36
CA GLY A 75 13.82 -1.74 -0.26
C GLY A 75 13.48 -0.74 0.85
N GLU A 76 14.07 0.45 0.76
CA GLU A 76 13.90 1.53 1.73
C GLU A 76 12.78 2.48 1.31
N LEU A 77 12.07 3.04 2.30
CA LEU A 77 11.13 4.14 2.05
C LEU A 77 11.90 5.40 1.62
N ALA A 78 11.56 5.95 0.46
CA ALA A 78 12.22 7.11 -0.10
C ALA A 78 11.50 8.42 0.25
N ASN A 79 10.16 8.42 0.21
CA ASN A 79 9.36 9.59 0.54
C ASN A 79 8.00 9.20 1.14
N ILE A 80 7.49 10.08 1.99
CA ILE A 80 6.15 10.00 2.57
C ILE A 80 5.58 11.41 2.70
N HIS A 81 4.36 11.59 2.21
CA HIS A 81 3.60 12.82 2.34
C HIS A 81 2.15 12.49 2.67
N VAL A 82 1.59 13.23 3.62
CA VAL A 82 0.19 13.10 4.01
C VAL A 82 -0.38 14.48 4.29
N ALA A 83 -1.59 14.71 3.79
CA ALA A 83 -2.30 15.97 3.96
C ALA A 83 -3.78 15.70 4.21
N ASP A 84 -4.42 16.55 5.01
CA ASP A 84 -5.88 16.52 5.14
C ASP A 84 -6.56 17.10 3.89
N TRP A 85 -7.89 17.06 3.85
CA TRP A 85 -8.71 17.67 2.79
C TRP A 85 -8.39 19.14 2.49
N ASN A 86 -7.87 19.90 3.47
CA ASN A 86 -7.50 21.31 3.28
C ASN A 86 -6.05 21.48 2.81
N GLY A 87 -5.30 20.39 2.61
CA GLY A 87 -3.89 20.42 2.25
C GLY A 87 -2.95 20.68 3.43
N VAL A 88 -3.41 20.53 4.67
CA VAL A 88 -2.57 20.72 5.86
C VAL A 88 -1.80 19.44 6.16
N GLU A 89 -0.49 19.56 6.33
CA GLU A 89 0.42 18.43 6.55
C GLU A 89 0.32 17.84 7.98
N SER A 90 0.85 16.61 8.12
CA SER A 90 0.88 15.90 9.40
C SER A 90 1.63 16.67 10.49
N GLY A 91 1.01 16.79 11.66
CA GLY A 91 1.53 17.53 12.81
C GLY A 91 0.78 18.83 13.10
N GLU A 92 0.14 19.39 12.09
CA GLU A 92 -0.65 20.63 12.19
C GLU A 92 -2.16 20.34 12.19
N SER A 93 -2.58 19.19 11.64
CA SER A 93 -3.97 18.75 11.58
C SER A 93 -4.20 17.39 12.28
N PRO A 94 -5.19 17.27 13.19
CA PRO A 94 -5.58 15.97 13.76
C PRO A 94 -6.31 15.08 12.75
N SER A 95 -6.70 15.62 11.60
CA SER A 95 -7.44 14.92 10.54
C SER A 95 -6.56 14.19 9.53
N THR A 96 -5.23 14.41 9.53
CA THR A 96 -4.32 13.69 8.62
C THR A 96 -4.32 12.18 8.92
N PRO A 97 -4.16 11.32 7.91
CA PRO A 97 -4.14 9.88 8.11
C PRO A 97 -2.90 9.49 8.91
N THR A 98 -3.01 8.40 9.67
CA THR A 98 -1.85 7.82 10.36
C THR A 98 -1.18 6.81 9.45
N ILE A 99 0.15 6.89 9.34
CA ILE A 99 0.95 5.93 8.58
C ILE A 99 1.81 5.12 9.54
N HIS A 100 1.72 3.80 9.42
CA HIS A 100 2.59 2.84 10.11
C HIS A 100 3.45 2.13 9.09
N ILE A 101 4.75 2.01 9.38
CA ILE A 101 5.73 1.35 8.52
C ILE A 101 6.39 0.24 9.33
N GLU A 102 6.40 -0.96 8.79
CA GLU A 102 6.96 -2.15 9.42
C GLU A 102 7.93 -2.81 8.44
N TYR A 103 9.19 -2.97 8.85
CA TYR A 103 10.22 -3.64 8.05
C TYR A 103 10.36 -5.10 8.49
N GLY A 104 10.46 -6.03 7.53
CA GLY A 104 10.68 -7.45 7.81
C GLY A 104 9.47 -8.20 8.37
N VAL A 105 8.26 -7.82 7.96
CA VAL A 105 7.02 -8.56 8.23
C VAL A 105 7.05 -9.88 7.44
N PRO A 106 7.10 -11.05 8.09
CA PRO A 106 6.97 -12.32 7.37
C PRO A 106 5.57 -12.43 6.77
N GLU A 107 5.47 -12.92 5.52
CA GLU A 107 4.19 -13.29 4.90
C GLU A 107 3.51 -14.32 5.82
N GLN A 108 2.31 -13.98 6.34
CA GLN A 108 1.59 -14.78 7.32
C GLN A 108 0.57 -15.72 6.67
#